data_AF-A0A084WE57-F1
#
_entry.id   AF-A0A084WE57-F1
#
_cell.length_a   1.000
_cell.length_b   1.000
_cell.length_c   1.000
_cell.angle_alpha   90.00
_cell.angle_beta   90.00
_cell.angle_gamma   90.00
#
_symmetry.space_group_name_H-M   'P 1'
#
loop_
_entity.id
_entity.type
_entity.pdbx_description
1 polymer ?
#
loop_
_entity_poly.entity_id
_entity_poly.type
_entity_poly.pdbx_seq_one_letter_code
_entity_poly.pdbx_strand_id
1 'polypeptide(L)'
;MGGFSKTSTPVGSFRYLRKHESNLSNLGQNEDSMNSTVVESSFFQAGEHDEEAQRRRLEKALATIETHLARPFIDPFNSELCRAFLTKVDFPARGRDPSDEEHPYCLTHANLPKLVKGQTTNLGGTAYSVEKEVGRGSYGSVFRAVNTQTGAVVAIKYQKPANTWELYICTEVKKRLTNDIMLPGFMDICDAVIAPNASVLVSEFSQYGSLLDINNKIRTATTKVMHESLVMHFSCQILSIVEYLHACNIIHADIKPDNFLLMKIPSRDLEAPTIRLIDFGCAIDMNFFEPKRQFKKVIQTDGFTCIEMQEGRPWSFQTDLFCVAGTIHVMLFGEYMQIVKKYEWDIKQKLPRYLKKHVWTEVFQKLLNIKDIDHMPSLPKLRELINSEAYKMDSELTKHIRTLSNLLKSR
;
A
#
# COMPACT_ATOMS: atom_id res chain seq x y z
N MET A 1 2.09 -6.29 66.09
CA MET A 1 2.90 -6.17 64.87
C MET A 1 2.46 -7.24 63.89
N GLY A 2 2.21 -6.89 62.63
CA GLY A 2 1.81 -7.84 61.58
C GLY A 2 0.83 -7.23 60.58
N GLY A 3 1.23 -6.17 59.89
CA GLY A 3 0.47 -5.58 58.78
C GLY A 3 0.83 -6.23 57.46
N PHE A 4 -0.17 -6.75 56.75
CA PHE A 4 -0.04 -7.24 55.38
C PHE A 4 0.06 -6.06 54.40
N SER A 5 1.23 -5.89 53.79
CA SER A 5 1.43 -4.99 52.65
C SER A 5 1.06 -5.72 51.35
N LYS A 6 0.09 -5.17 50.61
CA LYS A 6 -0.25 -5.57 49.24
C LYS A 6 0.82 -5.03 48.29
N THR A 7 1.61 -5.90 47.71
CA THR A 7 2.52 -5.57 46.60
C THR A 7 1.71 -5.31 45.33
N SER A 8 1.68 -4.06 44.90
CA SER A 8 1.18 -3.62 43.60
C SER A 8 2.06 -4.14 42.47
N THR A 9 1.48 -4.92 41.56
CA THR A 9 2.12 -5.31 40.29
C THR A 9 2.30 -4.07 39.40
N PRO A 10 3.47 -3.82 38.79
CA PRO A 10 3.66 -2.67 37.92
C PRO A 10 2.86 -2.84 36.62
N VAL A 11 2.13 -1.80 36.25
CA VAL A 11 1.44 -1.66 34.95
C VAL A 11 2.48 -1.81 33.83
N GLY A 12 2.21 -2.74 32.90
CA GLY A 12 3.15 -3.12 31.84
C GLY A 12 3.65 -1.93 31.02
N SER A 13 4.96 -1.89 30.81
CA SER A 13 5.64 -0.97 29.89
C SER A 13 5.07 -1.12 28.47
N PHE A 14 4.23 -0.17 28.05
CA PHE A 14 3.53 -0.18 26.76
C PHE A 14 4.50 0.00 25.57
N ARG A 15 4.61 -1.02 24.70
CA ARG A 15 5.47 -0.99 23.50
C ARG A 15 4.78 -0.23 22.35
N TYR A 16 5.51 0.68 21.69
CA TYR A 16 5.06 1.31 20.44
C TYR A 16 4.95 0.28 19.32
N LEU A 17 3.93 0.41 18.45
CA LEU A 17 3.94 -0.28 17.17
C LEU A 17 4.98 0.39 16.27
N ARG A 18 6.02 -0.37 15.91
CA ARG A 18 7.03 0.05 14.92
C ARG A 18 6.44 -0.18 13.53
N LYS A 19 6.92 0.54 12.52
CA LYS A 19 6.63 0.19 11.13
C LYS A 19 7.23 -1.20 10.88
N HIS A 20 6.40 -2.18 10.50
CA HIS A 20 6.88 -3.51 10.12
C HIS A 20 7.05 -3.56 8.60
N GLU A 21 8.25 -3.91 8.18
CA GLU A 21 8.61 -4.15 6.79
C GLU A 21 8.10 -5.53 6.36
N SER A 22 7.60 -5.64 5.12
CA SER A 22 7.19 -6.91 4.53
C SER A 22 8.42 -7.67 4.01
N ASN A 23 8.53 -8.98 4.26
CA ASN A 23 9.60 -9.83 3.73
C ASN A 23 9.50 -10.04 2.20
N LEU A 24 8.46 -9.51 1.55
CA LEU A 24 8.37 -9.38 0.09
C LEU A 24 9.64 -8.76 -0.52
N SER A 25 10.28 -7.86 0.23
CA SER A 25 11.53 -7.22 -0.13
C SER A 25 12.77 -8.13 -0.18
N ASN A 26 12.84 -9.19 0.64
CA ASN A 26 13.92 -10.18 0.58
C ASN A 26 13.70 -11.23 -0.52
N LEU A 27 12.46 -11.40 -0.97
CA LEU A 27 12.08 -12.41 -1.96
C LEU A 27 12.42 -12.00 -3.41
N GLY A 28 12.60 -10.69 -3.67
CA GLY A 28 13.09 -10.16 -4.94
C GLY A 28 14.57 -9.76 -4.96
N GLN A 29 15.28 -9.86 -3.81
CA GLN A 29 16.67 -9.37 -3.66
C GLN A 29 17.72 -10.48 -3.47
N ASN A 30 17.32 -11.73 -3.21
CA ASN A 30 18.28 -12.82 -3.06
C ASN A 30 18.72 -13.37 -4.43
N GLU A 31 20.04 -13.29 -4.66
CA GLU A 31 20.88 -13.73 -5.79
C GLU A 31 21.00 -12.82 -7.04
N ASP A 32 20.07 -11.90 -7.34
CA ASP A 32 20.05 -11.20 -8.64
C ASP A 32 20.47 -9.71 -8.64
N SER A 33 21.09 -9.17 -7.58
CA SER A 33 21.46 -7.73 -7.54
C SER A 33 22.42 -7.29 -8.67
N MET A 34 23.27 -8.21 -9.16
CA MET A 34 24.12 -7.98 -10.33
C MET A 34 23.36 -8.09 -11.66
N ASN A 35 22.39 -9.01 -11.76
CA ASN A 35 21.56 -9.17 -12.97
C ASN A 35 20.51 -8.06 -13.13
N SER A 36 19.99 -7.51 -12.03
CA SER A 36 19.02 -6.40 -12.04
C SER A 36 19.58 -5.15 -12.73
N THR A 37 20.86 -4.83 -12.51
CA THR A 37 21.52 -3.65 -13.07
C THR A 37 21.86 -3.82 -14.56
N VAL A 38 22.10 -5.07 -15.00
CA VAL A 38 22.52 -5.42 -16.38
C VAL A 38 21.32 -5.58 -17.34
N VAL A 39 20.08 -5.55 -16.85
CA VAL A 39 18.89 -5.86 -17.68
C VAL A 39 17.84 -4.75 -17.69
N GLU A 40 17.75 -3.86 -16.69
CA GLU A 40 17.05 -2.57 -16.87
C GLU A 40 17.78 -1.66 -17.85
N SER A 41 19.08 -1.87 -18.06
CA SER A 41 19.80 -1.31 -19.21
C SER A 41 19.17 -1.71 -20.54
N SER A 42 18.30 -2.72 -20.63
CA SER A 42 17.56 -3.05 -21.85
C SER A 42 16.59 -1.95 -22.31
N PHE A 43 16.04 -1.16 -21.38
CA PHE A 43 15.33 0.11 -21.68
C PHE A 43 16.26 1.12 -22.36
N PHE A 44 17.54 1.10 -21.97
CA PHE A 44 18.56 2.09 -22.31
C PHE A 44 19.56 1.63 -23.40
N GLN A 45 19.45 0.40 -23.92
CA GLN A 45 20.45 -0.28 -24.77
C GLN A 45 20.12 -0.32 -26.28
N ALA A 46 19.12 0.41 -26.78
CA ALA A 46 18.92 0.56 -28.23
C ALA A 46 18.70 2.02 -28.60
N GLY A 47 19.32 2.44 -29.72
CA GLY A 47 18.94 3.66 -30.40
C GLY A 47 17.48 3.59 -30.86
N GLU A 48 16.85 4.75 -30.98
CA GLU A 48 15.41 4.95 -31.20
C GLU A 48 14.85 4.40 -32.53
N HIS A 49 15.65 3.67 -33.33
CA HIS A 49 15.31 3.22 -34.69
C HIS A 49 15.54 1.74 -35.00
N ASP A 50 15.77 0.87 -34.01
CA ASP A 50 15.95 -0.58 -34.28
C ASP A 50 14.70 -1.39 -33.92
N GLU A 51 13.73 -1.43 -34.85
CA GLU A 51 12.51 -2.25 -34.77
C GLU A 51 12.82 -3.74 -34.54
N GLU A 52 13.92 -4.23 -35.11
CA GLU A 52 14.37 -5.61 -34.96
C GLU A 52 14.84 -5.88 -33.52
N ALA A 53 15.54 -4.94 -32.89
CA ALA A 53 15.89 -5.05 -31.46
C ALA A 53 14.66 -4.98 -30.54
N GLN A 54 13.63 -4.19 -30.87
CA GLN A 54 12.36 -4.21 -30.12
C GLN A 54 11.67 -5.56 -30.26
N ARG A 55 11.57 -6.10 -31.49
CA ARG A 55 10.95 -7.40 -31.75
C ARG A 55 11.62 -8.53 -30.98
N ARG A 56 12.96 -8.59 -30.99
CA ARG A 56 13.73 -9.61 -30.22
C ARG A 56 13.51 -9.52 -28.72
N ARG A 57 13.38 -8.32 -28.16
CA ARG A 57 13.08 -8.12 -26.73
C ARG A 57 11.69 -8.63 -26.39
N LEU A 58 10.70 -8.31 -27.23
CA LEU A 58 9.33 -8.79 -27.06
C LEU A 58 9.26 -10.32 -27.16
N GLU A 59 9.90 -10.93 -28.17
CA GLU A 59 9.99 -12.39 -28.32
C GLU A 59 10.59 -13.04 -27.06
N LYS A 60 11.69 -12.50 -26.54
CA LYS A 60 12.30 -12.99 -25.30
C LYS A 60 11.36 -12.86 -24.09
N ALA A 61 10.69 -11.71 -23.95
CA ALA A 61 9.74 -11.48 -22.86
C ALA A 61 8.57 -12.46 -22.91
N LEU A 62 8.01 -12.72 -24.10
CA LEU A 62 6.94 -13.69 -24.28
C LEU A 62 7.39 -15.11 -23.90
N ALA A 63 8.59 -15.52 -24.28
CA ALA A 63 9.16 -16.82 -23.89
C ALA A 63 9.38 -16.94 -22.37
N THR A 64 9.86 -15.88 -21.71
CA THR A 64 9.96 -15.82 -20.24
C THR A 64 8.58 -15.95 -19.59
N ILE A 65 7.58 -15.21 -20.08
CA ILE A 65 6.20 -15.29 -19.58
C ILE A 65 5.67 -16.72 -19.70
N GLU A 66 5.76 -17.32 -20.88
CA GLU A 66 5.28 -18.69 -21.12
C GLU A 66 5.94 -19.69 -20.16
N THR A 67 7.27 -19.61 -20.01
CA THR A 67 8.05 -20.47 -19.12
C THR A 67 7.61 -20.34 -17.67
N HIS A 68 7.38 -19.12 -17.19
CA HIS A 68 6.94 -18.88 -15.81
C HIS A 68 5.48 -19.29 -15.59
N LEU A 69 4.60 -19.01 -16.55
CA LEU A 69 3.17 -19.32 -16.46
C LEU A 69 2.87 -20.81 -16.65
N ALA A 70 3.78 -21.59 -17.23
CA ALA A 70 3.69 -23.05 -17.32
C ALA A 70 4.02 -23.76 -15.98
N ARG A 71 4.60 -23.06 -15.00
CA ARG A 71 4.94 -23.65 -13.70
C ARG A 71 3.68 -24.01 -12.92
N PRO A 72 3.70 -25.10 -12.12
CA PRO A 72 2.57 -25.49 -11.27
C PRO A 72 2.25 -24.45 -10.20
N PHE A 73 3.27 -23.72 -9.72
CA PHE A 73 3.12 -22.60 -8.81
C PHE A 73 3.88 -21.39 -9.33
N ILE A 74 3.17 -20.27 -9.44
CA ILE A 74 3.71 -19.01 -9.92
C ILE A 74 4.05 -18.14 -8.72
N ASP A 75 5.23 -17.54 -8.79
CA ASP A 75 5.60 -16.44 -7.93
C ASP A 75 5.22 -15.13 -8.63
N PRO A 76 4.13 -14.45 -8.23
CA PRO A 76 3.68 -13.23 -8.89
C PRO A 76 4.62 -12.04 -8.64
N PHE A 77 5.57 -12.17 -7.71
CA PHE A 77 6.55 -11.13 -7.37
C PHE A 77 7.91 -11.36 -8.04
N ASN A 78 8.03 -12.36 -8.92
CA ASN A 78 9.29 -12.64 -9.59
C ASN A 78 9.69 -11.48 -10.51
N SER A 79 10.87 -10.90 -10.26
CA SER A 79 11.31 -9.68 -10.95
C SER A 79 11.51 -9.88 -12.46
N GLU A 80 11.92 -11.07 -12.92
CA GLU A 80 12.06 -11.38 -14.35
C GLU A 80 10.68 -11.41 -15.02
N LEU A 81 9.71 -12.05 -14.37
CA LEU A 81 8.33 -12.12 -14.85
C LEU A 81 7.66 -10.74 -14.92
N CYS A 82 7.78 -9.92 -13.87
CA CYS A 82 7.26 -8.55 -13.87
C CYS A 82 7.88 -7.72 -15.00
N ARG A 83 9.19 -7.80 -15.23
CA ARG A 83 9.86 -7.10 -16.35
C ARG A 83 9.37 -7.60 -17.72
N ALA A 84 9.16 -8.91 -17.86
CA ALA A 84 8.64 -9.47 -19.09
C ALA A 84 7.22 -8.98 -19.38
N PHE A 85 6.37 -8.84 -18.35
CA PHE A 85 5.06 -8.22 -18.49
C PHE A 85 5.14 -6.75 -18.90
N LEU A 86 6.00 -5.95 -18.26
CA LEU A 86 6.24 -4.56 -18.65
C LEU A 86 6.67 -4.44 -20.12
N THR A 87 7.56 -5.33 -20.57
CA THR A 87 7.99 -5.38 -21.99
C THR A 87 6.83 -5.75 -22.91
N LYS A 88 5.97 -6.70 -22.51
CA LYS A 88 4.80 -7.13 -23.28
C LYS A 88 3.78 -5.99 -23.50
N VAL A 89 3.63 -5.10 -22.53
CA VAL A 89 2.72 -3.95 -22.61
C VAL A 89 3.40 -2.66 -23.07
N ASP A 90 4.66 -2.75 -23.49
CA ASP A 90 5.50 -1.61 -23.87
C ASP A 90 5.50 -0.48 -22.83
N PHE A 91 5.84 -0.84 -21.59
CA PHE A 91 5.90 0.10 -20.47
C PHE A 91 7.29 0.15 -19.81
N PRO A 92 7.84 1.34 -19.56
CA PRO A 92 7.45 2.65 -20.09
C PRO A 92 7.60 2.70 -21.62
N ALA A 93 6.67 3.38 -22.28
CA ALA A 93 6.67 3.51 -23.74
C ALA A 93 7.87 4.37 -24.18
N ARG A 94 8.61 3.91 -25.20
CA ARG A 94 9.80 4.62 -25.70
C ARG A 94 9.39 5.71 -26.70
N GLY A 95 10.07 6.85 -26.68
CA GLY A 95 9.93 7.90 -27.70
C GLY A 95 8.69 8.78 -27.61
N ARG A 96 8.08 8.93 -26.42
CA ARG A 96 6.99 9.89 -26.22
C ARG A 96 7.50 11.29 -25.86
N ASP A 97 6.72 12.28 -26.26
CA ASP A 97 6.98 13.69 -25.97
C ASP A 97 7.00 13.92 -24.45
N PRO A 98 8.07 14.50 -23.88
CA PRO A 98 8.11 14.92 -22.48
C PRO A 98 6.99 15.87 -22.05
N SER A 99 6.26 16.49 -23.00
CA SER A 99 5.10 17.33 -22.70
C SER A 99 3.76 16.59 -22.58
N ASP A 100 3.75 15.25 -22.66
CA ASP A 100 2.53 14.45 -22.51
C ASP A 100 2.04 14.46 -21.04
N GLU A 101 1.09 15.34 -20.72
CA GLU A 101 0.46 15.44 -19.40
C GLU A 101 -0.24 14.13 -18.96
N GLU A 102 -0.52 13.18 -19.86
CA GLU A 102 -1.08 11.87 -19.49
C GLU A 102 -0.03 10.91 -18.89
N HIS A 103 1.27 11.15 -19.10
CA HIS A 103 2.34 10.21 -18.75
C HIS A 103 3.48 10.90 -17.98
N PRO A 104 3.40 10.99 -16.64
CA PRO A 104 4.32 11.78 -15.81
C PRO A 104 5.63 11.01 -15.53
N TYR A 105 6.37 10.58 -16.55
CA TYR A 105 7.66 9.92 -16.35
C TYR A 105 8.70 10.26 -17.42
N CYS A 106 9.97 10.26 -17.01
CA CYS A 106 11.14 10.49 -17.85
C CYS A 106 12.12 9.31 -17.77
N LEU A 107 12.55 8.81 -18.94
CA LEU A 107 13.62 7.83 -19.05
C LEU A 107 14.97 8.55 -19.18
N THR A 108 15.96 8.19 -18.35
CA THR A 108 17.32 8.74 -18.47
C THR A 108 18.36 7.64 -18.56
N HIS A 109 19.31 7.79 -19.48
CA HIS A 109 20.45 6.87 -19.60
C HIS A 109 21.51 7.11 -18.51
N ALA A 110 21.43 8.22 -17.78
CA ALA A 110 22.37 8.55 -16.71
C ALA A 110 21.91 7.97 -15.37
N ASN A 111 22.86 7.54 -14.54
CA ASN A 111 22.56 7.10 -13.18
C ASN A 111 22.03 8.27 -12.33
N LEU A 112 20.97 8.01 -11.56
CA LEU A 112 20.46 8.97 -10.59
C LEU A 112 21.41 9.11 -9.40
N PRO A 113 21.70 10.35 -8.95
CA PRO A 113 22.44 10.59 -7.74
C PRO A 113 21.59 10.23 -6.51
N LYS A 114 22.25 9.95 -5.38
CA LYS A 114 21.54 9.84 -4.10
C LYS A 114 20.95 11.19 -3.73
N LEU A 115 19.72 11.18 -3.21
CA LEU A 115 19.10 12.39 -2.67
C LEU A 115 19.73 12.76 -1.34
N VAL A 116 20.12 14.03 -1.21
CA VAL A 116 20.77 14.58 -0.01
C VAL A 116 19.92 15.72 0.55
N LYS A 117 19.72 15.71 1.87
CA LYS A 117 19.03 16.77 2.59
C LYS A 117 19.69 18.13 2.34
N GLY A 118 18.88 19.14 2.04
CA GLY A 118 19.29 20.53 1.82
C GLY A 118 19.77 20.82 0.40
N GLN A 119 19.77 19.82 -0.49
CA GLN A 119 20.14 20.01 -1.90
C GLN A 119 18.92 20.12 -2.79
N THR A 120 19.03 20.94 -3.83
CA THR A 120 18.09 20.95 -4.95
C THR A 120 18.53 19.92 -5.97
N THR A 121 17.65 18.98 -6.32
CA THR A 121 17.87 18.00 -7.38
C THR A 121 16.98 18.32 -8.57
N ASN A 122 17.49 18.13 -9.79
CA ASN A 122 16.66 18.16 -10.99
C ASN A 122 16.23 16.74 -11.33
N LEU A 123 14.92 16.52 -11.46
CA LEU A 123 14.29 15.25 -11.79
C LEU A 123 13.34 15.53 -12.95
N GLY A 124 13.61 14.94 -14.12
CA GLY A 124 12.72 15.07 -15.28
C GLY A 124 12.58 16.51 -15.83
N GLY A 125 13.49 17.42 -15.51
CA GLY A 125 13.39 18.85 -15.86
C GLY A 125 12.78 19.71 -14.73
N THR A 126 12.21 19.09 -13.71
CA THR A 126 11.63 19.76 -12.53
C THR A 126 12.66 19.83 -11.40
N ALA A 127 12.76 20.98 -10.73
CA ALA A 127 13.74 21.18 -9.67
C ALA A 127 13.06 21.05 -8.31
N TYR A 128 13.57 20.15 -7.47
CA TYR A 128 13.03 19.84 -6.14
C TYR A 128 14.04 20.12 -5.04
N SER A 129 13.66 20.95 -4.07
CA SER A 129 14.45 21.17 -2.85
C SER A 129 14.17 20.06 -1.85
N VAL A 130 15.14 19.19 -1.61
CA VAL A 130 15.01 18.03 -0.71
C VAL A 130 15.19 18.48 0.74
N GLU A 131 14.16 18.35 1.57
CA GLU A 131 14.21 18.88 2.93
C GLU A 131 14.54 17.84 4.01
N LYS A 132 13.84 16.70 4.02
CA LYS A 132 14.04 15.67 5.05
C LYS A 132 13.66 14.29 4.54
N GLU A 133 14.40 13.28 4.98
CA GLU A 133 13.96 11.89 4.87
C GLU A 133 12.81 11.68 5.86
N VAL A 134 11.66 11.21 5.36
CA VAL A 134 10.45 10.95 6.17
C VAL A 134 10.23 9.47 6.46
N GLY A 135 10.86 8.60 5.67
CA GLY A 135 10.84 7.18 5.90
C GLY A 135 11.91 6.48 5.09
N ARG A 136 12.44 5.40 5.64
CA ARG A 136 13.24 4.41 4.94
C ARG A 136 12.53 3.09 5.11
N GLY A 137 12.30 2.40 4.01
CA GLY A 137 11.76 1.06 4.01
C GLY A 137 12.54 0.19 3.05
N SER A 138 12.05 -1.04 2.89
CA SER A 138 12.69 -2.05 2.06
C SER A 138 12.69 -1.71 0.56
N TYR A 139 11.72 -0.88 0.12
CA TYR A 139 11.59 -0.43 -1.27
C TYR A 139 12.37 0.86 -1.57
N GLY A 140 13.01 1.48 -0.56
CA GLY A 140 13.77 2.71 -0.74
C GLY A 140 13.56 3.76 0.35
N SER A 141 13.99 4.98 0.06
CA SER A 141 13.85 6.13 0.96
C SER A 141 12.82 7.11 0.43
N VAL A 142 11.97 7.62 1.30
CA VAL A 142 10.98 8.66 1.00
C VAL A 142 11.44 9.97 1.62
N PHE A 143 11.46 11.03 0.82
CA PHE A 143 11.85 12.37 1.23
C PHE A 143 10.68 13.33 1.10
N ARG A 144 10.53 14.24 2.05
CA ARG A 144 9.74 15.47 1.85
C ARG A 144 10.61 16.44 1.07
N ALA A 145 10.05 16.99 -0.01
CA ALA A 145 10.69 18.00 -0.82
C ALA A 145 9.68 19.08 -1.23
N VAL A 146 10.18 20.16 -1.83
CA VAL A 146 9.37 21.24 -2.39
C VAL A 146 9.71 21.39 -3.87
N ASN A 147 8.70 21.33 -4.73
CA ASN A 147 8.83 21.71 -6.13
C ASN A 147 9.15 23.21 -6.18
N THR A 148 10.32 23.57 -6.70
CA THR A 148 10.82 24.95 -6.67
C THR A 148 10.08 25.86 -7.66
N GLN A 149 9.45 25.30 -8.69
CA GLN A 149 8.63 26.04 -9.65
C GLN A 149 7.25 26.37 -9.09
N THR A 150 6.58 25.40 -8.45
CA THR A 150 5.17 25.54 -8.01
C THR A 150 5.01 25.85 -6.52
N GLY A 151 6.05 25.65 -5.72
CA GLY A 151 5.98 25.71 -4.25
C GLY A 151 5.25 24.52 -3.61
N ALA A 152 4.80 23.54 -4.40
CA ALA A 152 4.07 22.38 -3.89
C ALA A 152 4.98 21.48 -3.04
N VAL A 153 4.46 21.03 -1.90
CA VAL A 153 5.15 20.06 -1.03
C VAL A 153 4.89 18.65 -1.54
N VAL A 154 5.96 17.92 -1.83
CA VAL A 154 5.90 16.59 -2.46
C VAL A 154 6.63 15.54 -1.63
N ALA A 155 6.23 14.28 -1.81
CA ALA A 155 6.96 13.10 -1.38
C ALA A 155 7.77 12.59 -2.57
N ILE A 156 9.08 12.40 -2.39
CA ILE A 156 9.97 11.80 -3.39
C ILE A 156 10.39 10.43 -2.87
N LYS A 157 9.90 9.36 -3.51
CA LYS A 157 10.30 7.97 -3.24
C LYS A 157 11.46 7.60 -4.15
N TYR A 158 12.65 7.44 -3.56
CA TYR A 158 13.86 6.99 -4.25
C TYR A 158 14.07 5.49 -4.00
N GLN A 159 14.09 4.70 -5.08
CA GLN A 159 14.15 3.24 -5.02
C GLN A 159 15.42 2.76 -5.71
N LYS A 160 16.14 1.83 -5.07
CA LYS A 160 17.33 1.20 -5.62
C LYS A 160 17.30 -0.31 -5.31
N PRO A 161 17.26 -1.21 -6.32
CA PRO A 161 17.20 -0.93 -7.77
C PRO A 161 15.90 -0.21 -8.18
N ALA A 162 15.78 0.17 -9.46
CA ALA A 162 14.57 0.83 -9.93
C ALA A 162 13.35 -0.11 -9.85
N ASN A 163 12.19 0.47 -9.57
CA ASN A 163 10.92 -0.24 -9.48
C ASN A 163 9.89 0.37 -10.43
N THR A 164 10.09 0.12 -11.72
CA THR A 164 9.18 0.54 -12.79
C THR A 164 7.77 -0.07 -12.66
N TRP A 165 7.67 -1.22 -12.00
CA TRP A 165 6.39 -1.92 -11.77
C TRP A 165 5.41 -1.10 -10.93
N GLU A 166 5.89 -0.39 -9.91
CA GLU A 166 5.05 0.47 -9.08
C GLU A 166 4.41 1.60 -9.89
N LEU A 167 5.18 2.23 -10.78
CA LEU A 167 4.67 3.24 -11.70
C LEU A 167 3.59 2.66 -12.62
N TYR A 168 3.85 1.49 -13.22
CA TYR A 168 2.88 0.78 -14.07
C TYR A 168 1.55 0.54 -13.35
N ILE A 169 1.60 -0.01 -12.13
CA ILE A 169 0.38 -0.30 -11.36
C ILE A 169 -0.40 0.98 -11.07
N CYS A 170 0.27 2.05 -10.61
CA CYS A 170 -0.40 3.33 -10.34
C CYS A 170 -1.07 3.90 -11.61
N THR A 171 -0.39 3.83 -12.77
CA THR A 171 -0.95 4.23 -14.06
C THR A 171 -2.19 3.40 -14.43
N GLU A 172 -2.13 2.07 -14.27
CA GLU A 172 -3.24 1.19 -14.59
C GLU A 172 -4.42 1.35 -13.62
N VAL A 173 -4.19 1.59 -12.33
CA VAL A 173 -5.25 1.92 -11.36
C VAL A 173 -5.97 3.19 -11.82
N LYS A 174 -5.23 4.26 -12.12
CA LYS A 174 -5.80 5.54 -12.58
C LYS A 174 -6.63 5.37 -13.86
N LYS A 175 -6.16 4.55 -14.80
CA LYS A 175 -6.81 4.27 -16.08
C LYS A 175 -8.07 3.40 -15.96
N ARG A 176 -8.06 2.40 -15.08
CA ARG A 176 -9.13 1.39 -14.96
C ARG A 176 -10.23 1.79 -13.98
N LEU A 177 -9.98 2.81 -13.15
CA LEU A 177 -10.96 3.27 -12.18
C LEU A 177 -12.21 3.79 -12.89
N THR A 178 -13.37 3.24 -12.52
CA THR A 178 -14.65 3.60 -13.14
C THR A 178 -15.35 4.78 -12.47
N ASN A 179 -14.83 5.25 -11.32
CA ASN A 179 -15.42 6.32 -10.53
C ASN A 179 -14.35 7.32 -10.10
N ASP A 180 -14.35 8.49 -10.73
CA ASP A 180 -13.36 9.55 -10.50
C ASP A 180 -13.37 10.08 -9.06
N ILE A 181 -14.49 10.00 -8.35
CA ILE A 181 -14.60 10.42 -6.94
C ILE A 181 -13.65 9.59 -6.06
N MET A 182 -13.31 8.37 -6.49
CA MET A 182 -12.40 7.48 -5.78
C MET A 182 -10.92 7.70 -6.11
N LEU A 183 -10.57 8.46 -7.15
CA LEU A 183 -9.17 8.75 -7.53
C LEU A 183 -8.32 9.28 -6.35
N PRO A 184 -8.81 10.19 -5.48
CA PRO A 184 -8.04 10.65 -4.33
C PRO A 184 -7.65 9.55 -3.33
N GLY A 185 -8.37 8.42 -3.36
CA GLY A 185 -8.12 7.24 -2.54
C GLY A 185 -6.91 6.41 -2.97
N PHE A 186 -6.30 6.69 -4.12
CA PHE A 186 -5.15 5.98 -4.68
C PHE A 186 -3.95 6.90 -4.87
N MET A 187 -2.75 6.32 -4.86
CA MET A 187 -1.51 7.06 -5.12
C MET A 187 -1.50 7.59 -6.56
N ASP A 188 -1.39 8.91 -6.69
CA ASP A 188 -1.17 9.58 -7.97
C ASP A 188 0.29 10.03 -8.05
N ILE A 189 1.02 9.49 -9.03
CA ILE A 189 2.41 9.85 -9.31
C ILE A 189 2.36 11.00 -10.30
N CYS A 190 2.83 12.17 -9.88
CA CYS A 190 2.77 13.39 -10.69
C CYS A 190 4.07 13.68 -11.46
N ASP A 191 5.18 13.04 -11.10
CA ASP A 191 6.43 13.05 -11.85
C ASP A 191 7.22 11.79 -11.49
N ALA A 192 8.02 11.26 -12.41
CA ALA A 192 8.84 10.10 -12.19
C ALA A 192 10.09 10.11 -13.08
N VAL A 193 11.18 9.57 -12.56
CA VAL A 193 12.40 9.37 -13.34
C VAL A 193 12.85 7.94 -13.19
N ILE A 194 13.03 7.24 -14.31
CA ILE A 194 13.53 5.88 -14.35
C ILE A 194 14.93 5.90 -14.96
N ALA A 195 15.89 5.34 -14.22
CA ALA A 195 17.29 5.27 -14.58
C ALA A 195 17.84 3.84 -14.38
N PRO A 196 18.99 3.49 -14.98
CA PRO A 196 19.55 2.14 -14.85
C PRO A 196 19.82 1.67 -13.42
N ASN A 197 20.07 2.60 -12.49
CA ASN A 197 20.43 2.30 -11.11
C ASN A 197 19.30 2.49 -10.09
N ALA A 198 18.24 3.21 -10.44
CA ALA A 198 17.21 3.66 -9.51
C ALA A 198 15.97 4.21 -10.23
N SER A 199 14.83 4.21 -9.53
CA SER A 199 13.65 4.98 -9.89
C SER A 199 13.39 6.04 -8.84
N VAL A 200 12.82 7.16 -9.28
CA VAL A 200 12.29 8.20 -8.43
C VAL A 200 10.83 8.41 -8.78
N LEU A 201 9.94 8.31 -7.81
CA LEU A 201 8.51 8.59 -7.95
C LEU A 201 8.16 9.81 -7.09
N VAL A 202 7.49 10.79 -7.68
CA VAL A 202 7.05 12.02 -7.01
C VAL A 202 5.54 11.99 -6.86
N SER A 203 5.06 12.27 -5.65
CA SER A 203 3.63 12.36 -5.36
C SER A 203 3.34 13.50 -4.39
N GLU A 204 2.06 13.81 -4.19
CA GLU A 204 1.63 14.73 -3.12
C GLU A 204 2.11 14.25 -1.74
N PHE A 205 2.59 15.17 -0.90
CA PHE A 205 3.00 14.85 0.47
C PHE A 205 1.84 14.96 1.47
N SER A 206 1.59 13.88 2.24
CA SER A 206 0.71 13.98 3.40
C SER A 206 1.41 14.64 4.59
N GLN A 207 0.88 15.77 5.05
CA GLN A 207 1.34 16.41 6.29
C GLN A 207 0.85 15.71 7.56
N TYR A 208 -0.17 14.86 7.46
CA TYR A 208 -0.81 14.23 8.62
C TYR A 208 -0.17 12.88 9.00
N GLY A 209 0.45 12.22 8.01
CA GLY A 209 1.08 10.91 8.15
C GLY A 209 0.13 9.75 7.85
N SER A 210 0.57 8.54 8.17
CA SER A 210 -0.20 7.32 7.99
C SER A 210 -1.27 7.12 9.07
N LEU A 211 -2.22 6.20 8.83
CA LEU A 211 -3.16 5.77 9.87
C LEU A 211 -2.45 5.17 11.09
N LEU A 212 -1.29 4.51 10.90
CA LEU A 212 -0.46 4.07 12.02
C LEU A 212 0.06 5.26 12.85
N ASP A 213 0.59 6.29 12.18
CA ASP A 213 1.09 7.50 12.83
C ASP A 213 -0.04 8.20 13.60
N ILE A 214 -1.23 8.26 13.02
CA ILE A 214 -2.42 8.84 13.67
C ILE A 214 -2.81 8.04 14.92
N ASN A 215 -2.87 6.71 14.83
CA ASN A 215 -3.19 5.86 15.98
C ASN A 215 -2.14 6.03 17.10
N ASN A 216 -0.86 6.13 16.74
CA ASN A 216 0.24 6.39 17.67
C ASN A 216 0.14 7.78 18.32
N LYS A 217 -0.22 8.82 17.56
CA LYS A 217 -0.44 10.18 18.07
C LYS A 217 -1.61 10.23 19.06
N ILE A 218 -2.75 9.62 18.72
CA ILE A 218 -3.93 9.54 19.62
C ILE A 218 -3.54 8.84 20.92
N ARG A 219 -2.84 7.71 20.82
CA ARG A 219 -2.38 6.95 22.00
C ARG A 219 -1.44 7.75 22.87
N THR A 220 -0.50 8.49 22.27
CA THR A 220 0.43 9.36 23.00
C THR A 220 -0.29 10.49 23.72
N ALA A 221 -1.27 11.13 23.06
CA ALA A 221 -1.97 12.28 23.62
C ALA A 221 -3.06 11.92 24.65
N THR A 222 -3.68 10.75 24.52
CA THR A 222 -4.89 10.40 25.30
C THR A 222 -4.75 9.15 26.16
N THR A 223 -3.65 8.40 26.02
CA THR A 223 -3.46 7.05 26.60
C THR A 223 -4.52 6.03 26.16
N LYS A 224 -5.28 6.34 25.10
CA LYS A 224 -6.36 5.52 24.53
C LYS A 224 -6.10 5.21 23.07
N VAL A 225 -6.76 4.16 22.58
CA VAL A 225 -6.82 3.80 21.16
C VAL A 225 -7.75 4.74 20.39
N MET A 226 -7.76 4.64 19.06
CA MET A 226 -8.71 5.37 18.22
C MET A 226 -10.15 5.04 18.62
N HIS A 227 -11.00 6.06 18.72
CA HIS A 227 -12.40 5.87 19.07
C HIS A 227 -13.15 5.14 17.94
N GLU A 228 -14.05 4.24 18.32
CA GLU A 228 -14.80 3.37 17.39
C GLU A 228 -15.46 4.12 16.24
N SER A 229 -16.04 5.31 16.48
CA SER A 229 -16.67 6.10 15.42
C SER A 229 -15.68 6.52 14.32
N LEU A 230 -14.44 6.89 14.68
CA LEU A 230 -13.38 7.17 13.70
C LEU A 230 -12.94 5.90 12.99
N VAL A 231 -12.83 4.79 13.73
CA VAL A 231 -12.48 3.49 13.14
C VAL A 231 -13.51 3.09 12.09
N MET A 232 -14.81 3.15 12.40
CA MET A 232 -15.89 2.87 11.44
C MET A 232 -15.77 3.75 10.19
N HIS A 233 -15.54 5.05 10.38
CA HIS A 233 -15.38 6.01 9.28
C HIS A 233 -14.20 5.65 8.35
N PHE A 234 -13.03 5.34 8.91
CA PHE A 234 -11.88 4.91 8.10
C PHE A 234 -12.05 3.52 7.51
N SER A 235 -12.65 2.56 8.23
CA SER A 235 -12.96 1.22 7.73
C SER A 235 -13.85 1.27 6.48
N CYS A 236 -14.87 2.14 6.46
CA CYS A 236 -15.70 2.34 5.27
C CYS A 236 -14.91 2.84 4.06
N GLN A 237 -13.99 3.80 4.27
CA GLN A 237 -13.12 4.29 3.21
C GLN A 237 -12.16 3.20 2.71
N ILE A 238 -11.52 2.45 3.62
CA ILE A 238 -10.63 1.34 3.28
C ILE A 238 -11.37 0.30 2.45
N LEU A 239 -12.56 -0.12 2.89
CA LEU A 239 -13.39 -1.08 2.15
C LEU A 239 -13.82 -0.55 0.77
N SER A 240 -14.03 0.76 0.62
CA SER A 240 -14.32 1.38 -0.68
C SER A 240 -13.10 1.33 -1.59
N ILE A 241 -11.95 1.79 -1.10
CA ILE A 241 -10.68 1.79 -1.85
C ILE A 241 -10.34 0.38 -2.33
N VAL A 242 -10.44 -0.63 -1.45
CA VAL A 242 -10.10 -2.03 -1.82
C VAL A 242 -11.10 -2.62 -2.81
N GLU A 243 -12.39 -2.30 -2.70
CA GLU A 243 -13.38 -2.74 -3.70
C GLU A 243 -13.04 -2.23 -5.10
N TYR A 244 -12.78 -0.93 -5.22
CA TYR A 244 -12.45 -0.34 -6.51
C TYR A 244 -11.10 -0.84 -7.05
N LEU A 245 -10.13 -1.13 -6.17
CA LEU A 245 -8.87 -1.75 -6.57
C LEU A 245 -9.09 -3.15 -7.15
N HIS A 246 -9.89 -3.97 -6.46
CA HIS A 246 -10.23 -5.33 -6.91
C HIS A 246 -11.06 -5.31 -8.19
N ALA A 247 -11.92 -4.31 -8.39
CA ALA A 247 -12.64 -4.09 -9.64
C ALA A 247 -11.70 -3.72 -10.81
N CYS A 248 -10.53 -3.12 -10.54
CA CYS A 248 -9.47 -2.91 -11.53
C CYS A 248 -8.63 -4.18 -11.83
N ASN A 249 -9.02 -5.32 -11.23
CA ASN A 249 -8.31 -6.60 -11.27
C ASN A 249 -6.89 -6.50 -10.68
N ILE A 250 -6.70 -5.71 -9.62
CA ILE A 250 -5.42 -5.50 -8.97
C ILE A 250 -5.48 -5.94 -7.51
N ILE A 251 -4.45 -6.64 -7.04
CA ILE A 251 -4.22 -6.99 -5.64
C ILE A 251 -3.11 -6.09 -5.11
N HIS A 252 -3.30 -5.42 -3.98
CA HIS A 252 -2.27 -4.56 -3.39
C HIS A 252 -1.13 -5.38 -2.76
N ALA A 253 -1.47 -6.50 -2.10
CA ALA A 253 -0.57 -7.45 -1.44
C ALA A 253 0.22 -6.95 -0.21
N ASP A 254 0.29 -5.63 0.05
CA ASP A 254 0.88 -5.06 1.27
C ASP A 254 -0.05 -4.04 1.96
N ILE A 255 -1.35 -4.37 2.10
CA ILE A 255 -2.29 -3.51 2.86
C ILE A 255 -1.93 -3.53 4.34
N LYS A 256 -1.74 -2.34 4.92
CA LYS A 256 -1.47 -2.14 6.34
C LYS A 256 -1.73 -0.69 6.73
N PRO A 257 -1.86 -0.36 8.03
CA PRO A 257 -2.09 1.01 8.49
C PRO A 257 -1.02 2.02 8.01
N ASP A 258 0.22 1.57 7.79
CA ASP A 258 1.33 2.39 7.28
C ASP A 258 1.09 2.89 5.84
N ASN A 259 0.36 2.11 5.05
CA ASN A 259 0.14 2.35 3.62
C ASN A 259 -1.16 3.12 3.34
N PHE A 260 -1.87 3.58 4.38
CA PHE A 260 -2.96 4.55 4.25
C PHE A 260 -2.53 5.90 4.81
N LEU A 261 -2.27 6.87 3.93
CA LEU A 261 -1.98 8.24 4.31
C LEU A 261 -3.26 9.03 4.50
N LEU A 262 -3.36 9.81 5.57
CA LEU A 262 -4.42 10.81 5.69
C LEU A 262 -4.05 12.03 4.85
N MET A 263 -4.85 12.35 3.83
CA MET A 263 -4.59 13.48 2.91
C MET A 263 -5.35 14.73 3.34
N LYS A 264 -6.55 14.56 3.90
CA LYS A 264 -7.41 15.65 4.36
C LYS A 264 -7.98 15.30 5.73
N ILE A 265 -8.22 16.31 6.58
CA ILE A 265 -8.93 16.08 7.84
C ILE A 265 -10.36 15.64 7.49
N PRO A 266 -10.86 14.53 8.06
CA PRO A 266 -12.19 14.04 7.72
C PRO A 266 -13.27 15.08 8.02
N SER A 267 -14.29 15.13 7.18
CA SER A 267 -15.54 15.85 7.43
C SER A 267 -16.71 15.05 6.88
N ARG A 268 -17.93 15.45 7.24
CA ARG A 268 -19.16 14.76 6.81
C ARG A 268 -19.51 15.00 5.35
N ASP A 269 -19.16 16.18 4.85
CA ASP A 269 -19.57 16.65 3.52
C ASP A 269 -18.59 16.20 2.44
N LEU A 270 -17.52 15.47 2.81
CA LEU A 270 -16.56 14.95 1.85
C LEU A 270 -17.09 13.65 1.24
N GLU A 271 -17.48 13.73 -0.02
CA GLU A 271 -17.83 12.57 -0.84
C GLU A 271 -16.57 11.78 -1.26
N ALA A 272 -15.44 12.46 -1.39
CA ALA A 272 -14.18 11.86 -1.79
C ALA A 272 -13.39 11.28 -0.59
N PRO A 273 -12.59 10.22 -0.82
CA PRO A 273 -11.71 9.67 0.21
C PRO A 273 -10.78 10.72 0.84
N THR A 274 -10.69 10.69 2.16
CA THR A 274 -9.76 11.50 2.97
C THR A 274 -8.44 10.79 3.21
N ILE A 275 -8.43 9.46 3.04
CA ILE A 275 -7.24 8.62 3.09
C ILE A 275 -6.86 8.16 1.69
N ARG A 276 -5.56 7.90 1.49
CA ARG A 276 -4.99 7.45 0.23
C ARG A 276 -4.15 6.20 0.46
N LEU A 277 -4.43 5.15 -0.31
CA LEU A 277 -3.61 3.94 -0.37
C LEU A 277 -2.35 4.23 -1.20
N ILE A 278 -1.19 3.86 -0.67
CA ILE A 278 0.12 4.06 -1.26
C ILE A 278 0.93 2.76 -1.27
N ASP A 279 2.09 2.78 -1.94
CA ASP A 279 3.07 1.69 -1.97
C ASP A 279 2.60 0.46 -2.76
N PHE A 280 2.37 0.67 -4.06
CA PHE A 280 1.99 -0.38 -5.01
C PHE A 280 3.19 -1.22 -5.50
N GLY A 281 4.34 -1.14 -4.82
CA GLY A 281 5.60 -1.76 -5.25
C GLY A 281 5.56 -3.28 -5.37
N CYS A 282 4.62 -3.93 -4.67
CA CYS A 282 4.37 -5.37 -4.74
C CYS A 282 2.96 -5.71 -5.22
N ALA A 283 2.22 -4.75 -5.76
CA ALA A 283 0.88 -5.03 -6.25
C ALA A 283 0.92 -6.02 -7.44
N ILE A 284 -0.15 -6.77 -7.63
CA ILE A 284 -0.29 -7.78 -8.68
C ILE A 284 -1.41 -7.35 -9.61
N ASP A 285 -1.10 -7.23 -10.89
CA ASP A 285 -2.10 -7.06 -11.94
C ASP A 285 -2.58 -8.45 -12.41
N MET A 286 -3.80 -8.80 -12.04
CA MET A 286 -4.38 -10.12 -12.31
C MET A 286 -4.72 -10.32 -13.80
N ASN A 287 -4.79 -9.25 -14.60
CA ASN A 287 -5.00 -9.35 -16.05
C ASN A 287 -3.88 -10.14 -16.75
N PHE A 288 -2.68 -10.18 -16.18
CA PHE A 288 -1.58 -10.98 -16.72
C PHE A 288 -1.68 -12.48 -16.43
N PHE A 289 -2.59 -12.88 -15.54
CA PHE A 289 -2.69 -14.25 -15.03
C PHE A 289 -4.03 -14.93 -15.34
N GLU A 290 -4.88 -14.33 -16.19
CA GLU A 290 -6.20 -14.90 -16.51
C GLU A 290 -6.14 -16.31 -17.13
N PRO A 291 -7.11 -17.20 -16.82
CA PRO A 291 -8.27 -16.95 -15.95
C PRO A 291 -7.95 -17.04 -14.44
N LYS A 292 -8.43 -16.06 -13.65
CA LYS A 292 -8.50 -16.02 -12.16
C LYS A 292 -7.50 -16.91 -11.41
N ARG A 293 -6.20 -16.68 -11.59
CA ARG A 293 -5.16 -17.54 -10.99
C ARG A 293 -5.07 -17.38 -9.48
N GLN A 294 -4.56 -18.44 -8.85
CA GLN A 294 -4.19 -18.43 -7.43
C GLN A 294 -2.69 -18.66 -7.27
N PHE A 295 -2.13 -18.12 -6.19
CA PHE A 295 -0.71 -18.15 -5.86
C PHE A 295 -0.48 -18.95 -4.57
N LYS A 296 0.76 -19.41 -4.38
CA LYS A 296 1.18 -20.09 -3.14
C LYS A 296 2.36 -19.43 -2.44
N LYS A 297 2.92 -18.36 -3.01
CA LYS A 297 4.02 -17.63 -2.41
C LYS A 297 3.58 -17.06 -1.06
N VAL A 298 4.34 -17.31 0.00
CA VAL A 298 4.02 -16.81 1.34
C VAL A 298 4.62 -15.41 1.49
N ILE A 299 3.75 -14.44 1.83
CA ILE A 299 4.14 -13.09 2.21
C ILE A 299 4.24 -13.05 3.72
N GLN A 300 5.45 -12.90 4.24
CA GLN A 300 5.66 -12.75 5.68
C GLN A 300 5.69 -11.27 6.06
N THR A 301 4.64 -10.84 6.73
CA THR A 301 4.53 -9.51 7.34
C THR A 301 3.83 -9.72 8.68
N ASP A 302 4.45 -9.27 9.78
CA ASP A 302 3.97 -9.56 11.14
C ASP A 302 2.51 -9.12 11.33
N GLY A 303 1.61 -10.07 11.56
CA GLY A 303 0.17 -9.83 11.72
C GLY A 303 -0.61 -9.62 10.41
N PHE A 304 0.02 -9.72 9.24
CA PHE A 304 -0.60 -9.48 7.92
C PHE A 304 -0.45 -10.66 6.93
N THR A 305 0.17 -11.78 7.34
CA THR A 305 0.15 -13.01 6.54
C THR A 305 -1.24 -13.65 6.57
N CYS A 306 -1.91 -13.78 5.42
CA CYS A 306 -3.28 -14.27 5.37
C CYS A 306 -3.43 -15.76 5.75
N ILE A 307 -4.65 -16.18 6.05
CA ILE A 307 -4.97 -17.53 6.53
C ILE A 307 -4.60 -18.59 5.49
N GLU A 308 -4.86 -18.33 4.21
CA GLU A 308 -4.49 -19.24 3.12
C GLU A 308 -2.99 -19.52 3.15
N MET A 309 -2.16 -18.49 3.27
CA MET A 309 -0.70 -18.64 3.35
C MET A 309 -0.27 -19.41 4.60
N GLN A 310 -0.89 -19.15 5.76
CA GLN A 310 -0.58 -19.85 7.02
C GLN A 310 -0.95 -21.34 6.96
N GLU A 311 -2.00 -21.70 6.21
CA GLU A 311 -2.44 -23.08 6.00
C GLU A 311 -1.82 -23.75 4.76
N GLY A 312 -0.97 -23.04 4.00
CA GLY A 312 -0.38 -23.55 2.75
C GLY A 312 -1.39 -23.71 1.60
N ARG A 313 -2.56 -23.05 1.68
CA ARG A 313 -3.59 -23.02 0.64
C ARG A 313 -3.27 -21.98 -0.43
N PRO A 314 -3.79 -22.17 -1.66
CA PRO A 314 -3.73 -21.13 -2.69
C PRO A 314 -4.51 -19.87 -2.30
N TRP A 315 -4.02 -18.71 -2.71
CA TRP A 315 -4.62 -17.40 -2.41
C TRP A 315 -4.61 -16.48 -3.64
N SER A 316 -5.45 -15.45 -3.59
CA SER A 316 -5.56 -14.37 -4.57
C SER A 316 -6.01 -13.11 -3.80
N PHE A 317 -7.12 -12.47 -4.16
CA PHE A 317 -7.68 -11.30 -3.48
C PHE A 317 -7.90 -11.46 -1.96
N GLN A 318 -7.93 -12.69 -1.42
CA GLN A 318 -8.07 -12.96 0.02
C GLN A 318 -6.98 -12.28 0.85
N THR A 319 -5.78 -12.12 0.30
CA THR A 319 -4.65 -11.50 1.01
C THR A 319 -4.97 -10.06 1.42
N ASP A 320 -5.59 -9.29 0.52
CA ASP A 320 -5.95 -7.90 0.79
C ASP A 320 -7.06 -7.82 1.84
N LEU A 321 -8.04 -8.72 1.79
CA LEU A 321 -9.17 -8.72 2.73
C LEU A 321 -8.72 -9.10 4.15
N PHE A 322 -7.80 -10.05 4.28
CA PHE A 322 -7.16 -10.34 5.56
C PHE A 322 -6.39 -9.13 6.08
N CYS A 323 -5.66 -8.44 5.22
CA CYS A 323 -4.89 -7.25 5.59
C CYS A 323 -5.77 -6.05 5.96
N VAL A 324 -6.96 -5.92 5.35
CA VAL A 324 -7.99 -4.96 5.79
C VAL A 324 -8.43 -5.30 7.22
N ALA A 325 -8.71 -6.57 7.53
CA ALA A 325 -9.03 -6.98 8.90
C ALA A 325 -7.90 -6.65 9.88
N GLY A 326 -6.64 -6.92 9.51
CA GLY A 326 -5.46 -6.54 10.30
C GLY A 326 -5.37 -5.03 10.54
N THR A 327 -5.66 -4.22 9.52
CA THR A 327 -5.65 -2.75 9.60
C THR A 327 -6.74 -2.23 10.55
N ILE A 328 -7.95 -2.77 10.45
CA ILE A 328 -9.08 -2.44 11.34
C ILE A 328 -8.74 -2.84 12.78
N HIS A 329 -8.16 -4.02 13.00
CA HIS A 329 -7.74 -4.49 14.31
C HIS A 329 -6.73 -3.53 14.96
N VAL A 330 -5.70 -3.09 14.22
CA VAL A 330 -4.71 -2.13 14.73
C VAL A 330 -5.36 -0.81 15.13
N MET A 331 -6.35 -0.32 14.36
CA MET A 331 -7.09 0.89 14.72
C MET A 331 -7.93 0.71 15.99
N LEU A 332 -8.60 -0.44 16.16
CA LEU A 332 -9.43 -0.73 17.34
C LEU A 332 -8.63 -0.95 18.62
N PHE A 333 -7.50 -1.66 18.53
CA PHE A 333 -6.81 -2.19 19.71
C PHE A 333 -5.41 -1.62 19.92
N GLY A 334 -4.84 -0.96 18.92
CA GLY A 334 -3.48 -0.45 19.01
C GLY A 334 -2.41 -1.54 19.06
N GLU A 335 -2.74 -2.76 18.61
CA GLU A 335 -1.83 -3.90 18.53
C GLU A 335 -2.08 -4.73 17.26
N TYR A 336 -1.05 -5.45 16.81
CA TYR A 336 -1.14 -6.31 15.63
C TYR A 336 -2.10 -7.48 15.85
N MET A 337 -2.84 -7.80 14.80
CA MET A 337 -3.86 -8.85 14.84
C MET A 337 -3.20 -10.21 15.09
N GLN A 338 -3.70 -10.90 16.11
CA GLN A 338 -3.43 -12.32 16.33
C GLN A 338 -4.71 -13.09 16.09
N ILE A 339 -4.61 -14.22 15.39
CA ILE A 339 -5.75 -15.08 15.08
C ILE A 339 -5.71 -16.38 15.88
N VAL A 340 -6.87 -16.98 16.08
CA VAL A 340 -7.04 -18.29 16.71
C VAL A 340 -8.09 -19.07 15.94
N LYS A 341 -7.82 -20.36 15.70
CA LYS A 341 -8.80 -21.27 15.11
C LYS A 341 -9.55 -21.98 16.24
N LYS A 342 -10.87 -21.79 16.29
CA LYS A 342 -11.77 -22.61 17.12
C LYS A 342 -12.52 -23.57 16.20
N TYR A 343 -13.72 -23.17 15.79
CA TYR A 343 -14.45 -23.80 14.68
C TYR A 343 -14.10 -23.10 13.38
N GLU A 344 -14.18 -21.77 13.40
CA GLU A 344 -13.71 -20.85 12.35
C GLU A 344 -12.52 -20.03 12.87
N TRP A 345 -11.84 -19.34 11.97
CA TRP A 345 -10.81 -18.37 12.34
C TRP A 345 -11.44 -17.12 12.93
N ASP A 346 -10.88 -16.65 14.03
CA ASP A 346 -11.33 -15.46 14.72
C ASP A 346 -10.13 -14.69 15.28
N ILE A 347 -10.34 -13.42 15.62
CA ILE A 347 -9.34 -12.65 16.34
C ILE A 347 -9.18 -13.20 17.76
N LYS A 348 -7.94 -13.26 18.24
CA LYS A 348 -7.64 -13.68 19.60
C LYS A 348 -8.13 -12.67 20.64
N GLN A 349 -8.15 -11.39 20.26
CA GLN A 349 -8.54 -10.28 21.13
C GLN A 349 -10.04 -10.28 21.36
N LYS A 350 -10.45 -10.20 22.63
CA LYS A 350 -11.88 -10.15 22.99
C LYS A 350 -12.44 -8.77 22.73
N LEU A 351 -13.50 -8.68 21.92
CA LEU A 351 -14.23 -7.43 21.69
C LEU A 351 -14.78 -6.86 23.02
N PRO A 352 -14.36 -5.65 23.44
CA PRO A 352 -14.89 -4.97 24.62
C PRO A 352 -16.40 -4.72 24.54
N ARG A 353 -17.05 -4.57 25.70
CA ARG A 353 -18.50 -4.34 25.79
C ARG A 353 -18.97 -3.02 25.18
N TYR A 354 -18.09 -2.03 25.12
CA TYR A 354 -18.43 -0.71 24.57
C TYR A 354 -18.42 -0.67 23.04
N LEU A 355 -17.79 -1.65 22.38
CA LEU A 355 -17.80 -1.75 20.91
C LEU A 355 -19.10 -2.38 20.41
N LYS A 356 -19.50 -2.03 19.19
CA LYS A 356 -20.58 -2.66 18.42
C LYS A 356 -20.17 -4.07 18.00
N LYS A 357 -20.27 -5.01 18.94
CA LYS A 357 -19.83 -6.40 18.75
C LYS A 357 -20.45 -7.06 17.54
N HIS A 358 -21.73 -6.83 17.27
CA HIS A 358 -22.41 -7.44 16.12
C HIS A 358 -21.79 -6.99 14.78
N VAL A 359 -21.34 -5.74 14.67
CA VAL A 359 -20.66 -5.23 13.48
C VAL A 359 -19.28 -5.87 13.34
N TRP A 360 -18.44 -5.75 14.37
CA TRP A 360 -17.05 -6.18 14.26
C TRP A 360 -16.91 -7.70 14.16
N THR A 361 -17.74 -8.46 14.87
CA THR A 361 -17.76 -9.92 14.72
C THR A 361 -18.09 -10.28 13.27
N GLU A 362 -19.15 -9.72 12.67
CA GLU A 362 -19.52 -10.03 11.28
C GLU A 362 -18.40 -9.63 10.30
N VAL A 363 -17.82 -8.44 10.47
CA VAL A 363 -16.71 -7.95 9.63
C VAL A 363 -15.51 -8.88 9.71
N PHE A 364 -15.03 -9.22 10.91
CA PHE A 364 -13.89 -10.13 11.06
C PHE A 364 -14.21 -11.53 10.54
N GLN A 365 -15.39 -12.06 10.83
CA GLN A 365 -15.78 -13.39 10.35
C GLN A 365 -15.79 -13.46 8.81
N LYS A 366 -16.35 -12.45 8.13
CA LYS A 366 -16.41 -12.42 6.66
C LYS A 366 -15.06 -12.21 5.99
N LEU A 367 -14.18 -11.41 6.58
CA LEU A 367 -12.86 -11.12 6.00
C LEU A 367 -11.83 -12.22 6.29
N LEU A 368 -11.98 -12.98 7.39
CA LEU A 368 -11.04 -14.04 7.77
C LEU A 368 -11.45 -15.42 7.23
N ASN A 369 -12.74 -15.71 7.07
CA ASN A 369 -13.23 -17.05 6.71
C ASN A 369 -13.73 -17.10 5.26
N ILE A 370 -12.84 -16.84 4.31
CA ILE A 370 -13.14 -16.90 2.89
C ILE A 370 -12.93 -18.33 2.39
N LYS A 371 -13.98 -18.93 1.84
CA LYS A 371 -13.94 -20.33 1.39
C LYS A 371 -13.01 -20.54 0.19
N ASP A 372 -13.21 -19.75 -0.86
CA ASP A 372 -12.47 -19.79 -2.12
C ASP A 372 -12.67 -18.48 -2.90
N ILE A 373 -12.06 -18.37 -4.09
CA ILE A 373 -12.08 -17.15 -4.92
C ILE A 373 -13.46 -16.81 -5.50
N ASP A 374 -14.38 -17.77 -5.58
CA ASP A 374 -15.73 -17.56 -6.11
C ASP A 374 -16.71 -17.14 -5.00
N HIS A 375 -16.30 -17.23 -3.74
CA HIS A 375 -17.10 -16.88 -2.57
C HIS A 375 -16.51 -15.68 -1.80
N MET A 376 -16.04 -14.65 -2.51
CA MET A 376 -15.55 -13.42 -1.88
C MET A 376 -16.69 -12.66 -1.18
N PRO A 377 -16.45 -12.10 0.02
CA PRO A 377 -17.47 -11.34 0.73
C PRO A 377 -17.80 -10.03 -0.02
N SER A 378 -19.08 -9.63 0.03
CA SER A 378 -19.51 -8.35 -0.54
C SER A 378 -19.04 -7.18 0.34
N LEU A 379 -18.03 -6.45 -0.12
CA LEU A 379 -17.53 -5.26 0.57
C LEU A 379 -18.59 -4.16 0.72
N PRO A 380 -19.49 -3.91 -0.26
CA PRO A 380 -20.64 -3.02 -0.08
C PRO A 380 -21.52 -3.38 1.11
N LYS A 381 -21.86 -4.67 1.28
CA LYS A 381 -22.68 -5.13 2.42
C LYS A 381 -21.98 -4.91 3.76
N LEU A 382 -20.67 -5.11 3.81
CA LEU A 382 -19.88 -4.82 5.02
C LEU A 382 -19.87 -3.31 5.33
N ARG A 383 -19.74 -2.46 4.31
CA ARG A 383 -19.83 -1.00 4.50
C ARG A 383 -21.22 -0.57 4.94
N GLU A 384 -22.28 -1.14 4.37
CA GLU A 384 -23.66 -0.85 4.79
C GLU A 384 -23.87 -1.20 6.27
N LEU A 385 -23.39 -2.38 6.70
CA LEU A 385 -23.43 -2.79 8.11
C LEU A 385 -22.71 -1.77 9.01
N ILE A 386 -21.49 -1.36 8.66
CA ILE A 386 -20.72 -0.37 9.43
C ILE A 386 -21.43 0.99 9.44
N ASN A 387 -21.88 1.47 8.28
CA ASN A 387 -22.54 2.76 8.13
C ASN A 387 -23.85 2.85 8.93
N SER A 388 -24.61 1.74 9.00
CA SER A 388 -25.86 1.69 9.76
C SER A 388 -25.68 1.99 11.26
N GLU A 389 -24.55 1.60 11.84
CA GLU A 389 -24.19 1.94 13.22
C GLU A 389 -23.43 3.27 13.31
N ALA A 390 -22.58 3.59 12.33
CA ALA A 390 -21.84 4.84 12.30
C ALA A 390 -22.76 6.07 12.24
N TYR A 391 -23.89 5.97 11.52
CA TYR A 391 -24.92 7.02 11.48
C TYR A 391 -25.52 7.32 12.86
N LYS A 392 -25.61 6.30 13.73
CA LYS A 392 -26.12 6.46 15.11
C LYS A 392 -25.09 7.10 16.04
N MET A 393 -23.82 7.15 15.64
CA MET A 393 -22.70 7.71 16.42
C MET A 393 -22.31 9.11 15.89
N ASP A 394 -23.31 9.86 15.43
CA ASP A 394 -23.11 11.07 14.64
C ASP A 394 -22.35 12.16 15.40
N SER A 395 -22.81 12.40 16.62
CA SER A 395 -22.27 13.37 17.56
C SER A 395 -20.86 12.96 18.00
N GLU A 396 -20.66 11.67 18.28
CA GLU A 396 -19.37 11.10 18.66
C GLU A 396 -18.36 11.25 17.52
N LEU A 397 -18.74 10.92 16.28
CA LEU A 397 -17.87 11.09 15.12
C LEU A 397 -17.44 12.56 14.99
N THR A 398 -18.40 13.49 15.03
CA THR A 398 -18.12 14.93 14.92
C THR A 398 -17.18 15.41 16.03
N LYS A 399 -17.40 14.96 17.27
CA LYS A 399 -16.54 15.27 18.42
C LYS A 399 -15.11 14.73 18.19
N HIS A 400 -14.97 13.47 17.79
CA HIS A 400 -13.66 12.85 17.64
C HIS A 400 -12.90 13.36 16.41
N ILE A 401 -13.58 13.77 15.33
CA ILE A 401 -12.99 14.50 14.21
C ILE A 401 -12.41 15.83 14.68
N ARG A 402 -13.14 16.61 15.50
CA ARG A 402 -12.63 17.88 16.05
C ARG A 402 -11.40 17.64 16.93
N THR A 403 -11.44 16.64 17.81
CA THR A 403 -10.29 16.26 18.65
C THR A 403 -9.09 15.86 17.81
N LEU A 404 -9.30 15.04 16.76
CA LEU A 404 -8.24 14.64 15.84
C LEU A 404 -7.66 15.84 15.10
N SER A 405 -8.51 16.74 14.61
CA SER A 405 -8.10 17.99 13.92
C SER A 405 -7.20 18.84 14.83
N ASN A 406 -7.58 19.02 16.09
CA ASN A 406 -6.77 19.77 17.05
C ASN A 406 -5.42 19.09 17.31
N LEU A 407 -5.42 17.76 17.49
CA LEU A 407 -4.22 16.97 17.70
C LEU A 407 -3.25 17.02 16.51
N LEU A 408 -3.77 17.04 15.29
CA LEU A 408 -2.96 17.10 14.08
C LEU A 408 -2.43 18.51 13.77
N LYS A 409 -3.08 19.55 14.31
CA LYS A 409 -2.65 20.96 14.17
C LYS A 409 -1.67 21.40 15.25
N SER A 410 -1.74 20.82 16.45
CA SER A 410 -0.75 21.07 17.51
C SER A 410 0.60 20.50 17.06
N ARG A 411 1.51 21.39 16.66
CA ARG A 411 2.90 21.05 16.30
C ARG A 411 3.75 20.78 17.52
#